data_AF-A0A7W0ZFD8-F1
#
_entry.id   AF-A0A7W0ZFD8-F1
#
_cell.length_a   1.000
_cell.length_b   1.000
_cell.length_c   1.000
_cell.angle_alpha   90.00
_cell.angle_beta   90.00
_cell.angle_gamma   90.00
#
_symmetry.space_group_name_H-M   'P 1'
#
loop_
_entity.id
_entity.type
_entity.pdbx_description
1 polymer ?
#
loop_
_entity_poly.entity_id
_entity_poly.type
_entity_poly.pdbx_seq_one_letter_code
_entity_poly.pdbx_strand_id
1 'polypeptide(L)'
;MVKGLPWSRPATLRRVAPLAALVALAAGGWIARGSASTPTASARPAIVAQLPRELSVARMRADLRSFQRIADRHGNTRAAGTEGYAASVRYVRTELRRAGYNARVVGFPFVEYLRERRGGQADSADQP
;
A
#
# COMPACT_ATOMS: atom_id res chain seq x y z
N MET A 1 27.31 -3.56 -25.66
CA MET A 1 27.87 -2.23 -25.35
C MET A 1 27.07 -1.18 -26.09
N VAL A 2 26.11 -0.53 -25.41
CA VAL A 2 25.46 0.68 -25.92
C VAL A 2 25.45 1.69 -24.78
N LYS A 3 26.15 2.80 -25.04
CA LYS A 3 26.35 3.95 -24.15
C LYS A 3 25.08 4.79 -24.17
N GLY A 4 24.77 5.38 -23.01
CA GLY A 4 23.55 6.15 -22.81
C GLY A 4 23.47 7.43 -23.63
N LEU A 5 22.25 7.94 -23.73
CA LEU A 5 21.98 9.36 -23.98
C LEU A 5 20.93 9.82 -22.94
N PRO A 6 21.13 11.01 -22.34
CA PRO A 6 20.39 11.51 -21.20
C PRO A 6 18.99 12.00 -21.60
N TRP A 7 17.99 11.64 -20.80
CA TRP A 7 16.63 12.16 -20.96
C TRP A 7 16.63 13.68 -20.73
N SER A 8 16.63 14.44 -21.81
CA SER A 8 16.49 15.89 -21.82
C SER A 8 15.03 16.25 -21.55
N ARG A 9 14.81 17.14 -20.58
CA ARG A 9 13.48 17.71 -20.26
C ARG A 9 13.34 19.02 -21.05
N PRO A 10 12.28 19.26 -21.84
CA PRO A 10 12.02 20.61 -22.30
C PRO A 10 11.51 21.45 -21.13
N ALA A 11 12.25 22.51 -20.82
CA ALA A 11 11.82 23.58 -19.94
C ALA A 11 11.05 24.61 -20.76
N THR A 12 9.85 24.98 -20.30
CA THR A 12 9.23 26.24 -20.72
C THR A 12 8.67 26.93 -19.47
N LEU A 13 9.46 27.88 -18.94
CA LEU A 13 9.03 28.83 -17.92
C LEU A 13 8.10 29.87 -18.58
N ARG A 14 6.89 30.06 -18.05
CA ARG A 14 6.26 31.39 -18.07
C ARG A 14 6.44 32.00 -16.68
N ARG A 15 7.28 33.03 -16.63
CA ARG A 15 7.52 33.88 -15.46
C ARG A 15 6.31 34.79 -15.26
N VAL A 16 5.71 34.75 -14.09
CA VAL A 16 4.96 35.89 -13.53
C VAL A 16 5.50 36.11 -12.13
N ALA A 17 6.14 37.26 -11.94
CA ALA A 17 6.75 37.66 -10.68
C ALA A 17 5.71 38.32 -9.77
N PRO A 18 5.69 38.02 -8.47
CA PRO A 18 5.11 38.92 -7.49
C PRO A 18 6.22 39.78 -6.86
N LEU A 19 6.03 41.10 -6.92
CA LEU A 19 6.77 42.08 -6.16
C LEU A 19 6.41 41.96 -4.67
N ALA A 20 7.46 41.95 -3.85
CA ALA A 20 7.58 42.57 -2.53
C ALA A 20 6.65 42.11 -1.38
N ALA A 21 7.27 41.53 -0.35
CA ALA A 21 7.31 42.17 0.98
C ALA A 21 8.44 41.57 1.84
N LEU A 22 9.23 42.46 2.43
CA LEU A 22 10.36 42.22 3.35
C LEU A 22 9.86 41.80 4.75
N VAL A 23 10.68 41.03 5.48
CA VAL A 23 11.26 41.38 6.81
C VAL A 23 11.55 40.13 7.68
N ALA A 24 12.83 40.02 8.04
CA ALA A 24 13.47 39.52 9.27
C ALA A 24 13.53 38.03 9.68
N LEU A 25 14.81 37.59 9.75
CA LEU A 25 15.51 36.86 10.81
C LEU A 25 15.08 35.44 11.25
N ALA A 26 16.10 34.57 11.17
CA ALA A 26 16.45 33.48 12.08
C ALA A 26 15.59 32.21 12.07
N ALA A 27 16.04 31.21 11.30
CA ALA A 27 16.41 29.90 11.81
C ALA A 27 16.87 29.01 10.64
N GLY A 28 18.05 28.41 10.78
CA GLY A 28 18.55 27.43 9.83
C GLY A 28 17.60 26.25 9.72
N GLY A 29 17.05 26.04 8.53
CA GLY A 29 16.27 24.86 8.19
C GLY A 29 16.92 24.17 7.00
N TRP A 30 17.99 23.42 7.24
CA TRP A 30 18.52 22.47 6.27
C TRP A 30 17.37 21.56 5.82
N ILE A 31 16.94 21.66 4.56
CA ILE A 31 16.05 20.67 3.97
C ILE A 31 16.90 19.42 3.77
N ALA A 32 16.93 18.57 4.79
CA ALA A 32 17.47 17.22 4.72
C ALA A 32 16.61 16.43 3.73
N ARG A 33 17.04 16.44 2.46
CA ARG A 33 16.61 15.50 1.43
C ARG A 33 16.88 14.10 1.98
N GLY A 34 15.84 13.41 2.43
CA GLY A 34 15.96 12.03 2.91
C GLY A 34 16.58 11.16 1.83
N SER A 35 17.84 10.77 2.02
CA SER A 35 18.51 9.77 1.21
C SER A 35 17.81 8.44 1.47
N ALA A 36 17.10 7.92 0.49
CA ALA A 36 16.66 6.54 0.51
C ALA A 36 17.91 5.67 0.45
N SER A 37 18.31 5.11 1.59
CA SER A 37 19.41 4.16 1.68
C SER A 37 19.03 2.90 0.92
N THR A 38 19.50 2.75 -0.31
CA THR A 38 19.46 1.46 -1.01
C THR A 38 20.33 0.50 -0.20
N PRO A 39 19.78 -0.62 0.33
CA PRO A 39 20.60 -1.59 1.04
C PRO A 39 21.68 -2.12 0.09
N THR A 40 22.94 -1.82 0.40
CA THR A 40 24.08 -2.37 -0.34
C THR A 40 24.13 -3.88 -0.14
N ALA A 41 24.65 -4.65 -1.10
CA ALA A 41 24.66 -6.12 -1.09
C ALA A 41 25.26 -6.75 0.20
N SER A 42 26.02 -5.97 0.98
CA SER A 42 26.59 -6.31 2.29
C SER A 42 25.57 -6.40 3.43
N ALA A 43 24.37 -5.82 3.31
CA ALA A 43 23.37 -5.83 4.39
C ALA A 43 22.58 -7.16 4.51
N ARG A 44 22.64 -8.03 3.49
CA ARG A 44 21.81 -9.25 3.43
C ARG A 44 22.06 -10.20 4.61
N PRO A 45 23.30 -10.55 5.00
CA PRO A 45 23.54 -11.43 6.14
C PRO A 45 23.02 -10.84 7.46
N ALA A 46 23.17 -9.52 7.65
CA ALA A 46 22.67 -8.83 8.84
C ALA A 46 21.14 -8.86 8.92
N ILE A 47 20.44 -8.61 7.80
CA ILE A 47 18.96 -8.68 7.74
C ILE A 47 18.48 -10.10 8.07
N VAL A 48 19.08 -11.14 7.48
CA VAL A 48 18.68 -12.54 7.74
C VAL A 48 18.85 -12.90 9.22
N ALA A 49 19.92 -12.41 9.86
CA ALA A 49 20.15 -12.67 11.28
C ALA A 49 19.24 -11.88 12.24
N GLN A 50 18.74 -10.71 11.80
CA GLN A 50 17.93 -9.80 12.65
C GLN A 50 16.43 -10.01 12.46
N LEU A 51 15.96 -10.28 11.24
CA LEU A 51 14.54 -10.29 10.89
C LEU A 51 13.66 -11.19 11.80
N PRO A 52 14.06 -12.42 12.19
CA PRO A 52 13.24 -13.25 13.07
C PRO A 52 12.96 -12.63 14.44
N ARG A 53 13.87 -11.78 14.95
CA ARG A 53 13.68 -11.07 16.23
C ARG A 53 12.74 -9.88 16.13
N GLU A 54 12.66 -9.28 14.94
CA GLU A 54 11.80 -8.12 14.67
C GLU A 54 10.36 -8.52 14.29
N LEU A 55 10.14 -9.78 13.92
CA LEU A 55 8.82 -10.30 13.56
C LEU A 55 8.01 -10.68 14.81
N SER A 56 6.80 -10.16 14.90
CA SER A 56 5.88 -10.46 16.01
C SER A 56 4.70 -11.32 15.55
N VAL A 57 4.62 -12.55 16.06
CA VAL A 57 3.45 -13.44 15.86
C VAL A 57 2.18 -12.83 16.44
N ALA A 58 2.28 -12.14 17.56
CA ALA A 58 1.13 -11.46 18.18
C ALA A 58 0.56 -10.36 17.26
N ARG A 59 1.44 -9.58 16.61
CA ARG A 59 1.03 -8.55 15.65
C ARG A 59 0.37 -9.14 14.41
N MET A 60 0.97 -10.19 13.82
CA MET A 60 0.35 -10.90 12.68
C MET A 60 -1.05 -11.43 13.02
N ARG A 61 -1.24 -12.01 14.21
CA ARG A 61 -2.56 -12.46 14.66
C ARG A 61 -3.55 -11.31 14.83
N ALA A 62 -3.10 -10.14 15.28
CA ALA A 62 -3.94 -8.96 15.37
C ALA A 62 -4.40 -8.49 13.98
N ASP A 63 -3.50 -8.48 12.99
CA ASP A 63 -3.84 -8.16 11.59
C ASP A 63 -4.85 -9.14 11.01
N LEU A 64 -4.66 -10.44 11.21
CA LEU A 64 -5.62 -11.47 10.77
C LEU A 64 -7.00 -11.26 11.40
N ARG A 65 -7.08 -10.95 12.71
CA ARG A 65 -8.34 -10.61 13.37
C ARG A 65 -8.97 -9.34 12.77
N SER A 66 -8.18 -8.34 12.40
CA SER A 66 -8.68 -7.14 11.74
C SER A 66 -9.29 -7.46 10.37
N PHE A 67 -8.64 -8.32 9.58
CA PHE A 67 -9.19 -8.77 8.30
C PHE A 67 -10.44 -9.64 8.48
N GLN A 68 -10.51 -10.48 9.51
CA GLN A 68 -11.73 -11.23 9.80
C GLN A 68 -12.89 -10.28 10.12
N ARG A 69 -12.68 -9.32 11.04
CA ARG A 69 -13.71 -8.30 11.34
C ARG A 69 -14.14 -7.49 10.12
N ILE A 70 -13.24 -7.27 9.16
CA ILE A 70 -13.60 -6.63 7.88
C ILE A 70 -14.52 -7.56 7.09
N ALA A 71 -14.19 -8.84 6.94
CA ALA A 71 -15.05 -9.80 6.27
C ALA A 71 -16.45 -9.84 6.93
N ASP A 72 -16.50 -10.00 8.26
CA ASP A 72 -17.74 -10.11 9.03
C ASP A 72 -18.68 -8.92 8.79
N ARG A 73 -18.13 -7.69 8.69
CA ARG A 73 -18.92 -6.48 8.42
C ARG A 73 -19.33 -6.29 6.96
N HIS A 74 -18.75 -7.03 6.03
CA HIS A 74 -18.94 -6.86 4.58
C HIS A 74 -19.42 -8.17 3.93
N GLY A 75 -20.47 -8.77 4.48
CA GLY A 75 -21.11 -9.96 3.89
C GLY A 75 -20.26 -11.23 4.00
N ASN A 76 -19.39 -11.31 5.01
CA ASN A 76 -18.45 -12.41 5.23
C ASN A 76 -17.51 -12.67 4.04
N THR A 77 -17.17 -11.63 3.28
CA THR A 77 -16.29 -11.74 2.12
C THR A 77 -15.27 -10.61 2.05
N ARG A 78 -14.12 -10.93 1.46
CA ARG A 78 -13.08 -9.97 1.03
C ARG A 78 -12.60 -10.27 -0.38
N ALA A 79 -13.44 -10.94 -1.18
CA ALA A 79 -13.15 -11.27 -2.57
C ALA A 79 -12.87 -9.99 -3.38
N ALA A 80 -12.00 -10.08 -4.39
CA ALA A 80 -11.65 -8.95 -5.24
C ALA A 80 -12.91 -8.28 -5.83
N GLY A 81 -12.90 -6.95 -5.97
CA GLY A 81 -14.05 -6.19 -6.47
C GLY A 81 -15.15 -5.90 -5.44
N THR A 82 -15.18 -6.59 -4.29
CA THR A 82 -16.20 -6.36 -3.24
C THR A 82 -15.88 -5.17 -2.32
N GLU A 83 -16.87 -4.71 -1.54
CA GLU A 83 -16.66 -3.71 -0.49
C GLU A 83 -15.67 -4.17 0.59
N GLY A 84 -15.69 -5.46 0.95
CA GLY A 84 -14.76 -6.05 1.90
C GLY A 84 -13.31 -6.02 1.41
N TYR A 85 -13.09 -6.18 0.10
CA TYR A 85 -11.78 -5.96 -0.52
C TYR A 85 -11.35 -4.50 -0.42
N ALA A 86 -12.22 -3.55 -0.78
CA ALA A 86 -11.90 -2.13 -0.69
C ALA A 86 -11.55 -1.70 0.75
N ALA A 87 -12.28 -2.21 1.74
CA ALA A 87 -11.99 -2.01 3.16
C ALA A 87 -10.63 -2.61 3.58
N SER A 88 -10.29 -3.79 3.07
CA SER A 88 -9.00 -4.44 3.32
C SER A 88 -7.83 -3.62 2.74
N VAL A 89 -7.97 -3.10 1.52
CA VAL A 89 -6.97 -2.21 0.91
C VAL A 89 -6.76 -0.95 1.74
N ARG A 90 -7.84 -0.33 2.24
CA ARG A 90 -7.76 0.84 3.13
C ARG A 90 -7.03 0.51 4.44
N TYR A 91 -7.29 -0.66 5.04
CA TYR A 91 -6.60 -1.11 6.25
C TYR A 91 -5.09 -1.18 6.03
N VAL A 92 -4.64 -1.94 5.03
CA VAL A 92 -3.20 -2.11 4.74
C VAL A 92 -2.54 -0.78 4.41
N ARG A 93 -3.18 0.06 3.59
CA ARG A 93 -2.66 1.39 3.26
C ARG A 93 -2.47 2.25 4.50
N THR A 94 -3.39 2.16 5.46
CA THR A 94 -3.32 2.91 6.72
C THR A 94 -2.18 2.42 7.59
N GLU A 95 -2.04 1.10 7.77
CA GLU A 95 -0.94 0.51 8.55
C GLU A 95 0.42 0.84 7.95
N LEU A 96 0.58 0.75 6.63
CA LEU A 96 1.82 1.12 5.95
C LEU A 96 2.15 2.61 6.13
N ARG A 97 1.15 3.50 6.04
CA ARG A 97 1.36 4.93 6.27
C ARG A 97 1.73 5.23 7.72
N ARG A 98 1.11 4.54 8.69
CA ARG A 98 1.48 4.63 10.12
C ARG A 98 2.92 4.19 10.36
N ALA A 99 3.41 3.22 9.60
CA ALA A 99 4.80 2.79 9.63
C ALA A 99 5.76 3.71 8.83
N GLY A 100 5.29 4.82 8.28
CA GLY A 100 6.12 5.81 7.57
C GLY A 100 6.31 5.55 6.08
N TYR A 101 5.64 4.55 5.50
CA TYR A 101 5.73 4.26 4.07
C TYR A 101 4.83 5.18 3.22
N ASN A 102 5.29 5.53 2.02
CA ASN A 102 4.48 6.18 0.99
C ASN A 102 3.67 5.14 0.20
N ALA A 103 2.59 4.64 0.81
CA ALA A 103 1.74 3.61 0.21
C ALA A 103 0.87 4.16 -0.94
N ARG A 104 0.97 3.51 -2.11
CA ARG A 104 0.16 3.75 -3.32
C ARG A 104 -0.72 2.53 -3.62
N VAL A 105 -1.95 2.77 -4.05
CA VAL A 105 -2.87 1.72 -4.51
C VAL A 105 -2.85 1.74 -6.03
N VAL A 106 -2.58 0.60 -6.65
CA VAL A 106 -2.54 0.44 -8.11
C VAL A 106 -3.65 -0.51 -8.50
N GLY A 107 -4.61 -0.02 -9.29
CA GLY A 107 -5.68 -0.84 -9.85
C GLY A 107 -5.20 -1.57 -11.10
N PHE A 108 -5.76 -2.76 -11.32
CA PHE A 108 -5.56 -3.53 -12.54
C PHE A 108 -6.86 -4.29 -12.86
N PRO A 109 -7.14 -4.56 -14.14
CA PRO A 109 -8.30 -5.37 -14.52
C PRO A 109 -8.07 -6.83 -14.16
N PHE A 110 -9.14 -7.53 -13.77
CA PHE A 110 -9.11 -8.98 -13.56
C PHE A 110 -10.41 -9.59 -14.06
N VAL A 111 -10.38 -10.89 -14.37
CA VAL A 111 -11.56 -11.66 -14.73
C VAL A 111 -12.17 -12.25 -13.46
N GLU A 112 -13.46 -11.99 -13.24
CA GLU A 112 -14.21 -12.60 -12.16
C GLU A 112 -14.88 -13.88 -12.67
N TYR A 113 -14.61 -15.00 -11.99
CA TYR A 113 -15.32 -16.25 -12.22
C TYR A 113 -16.50 -16.33 -11.26
N LEU A 114 -17.68 -15.93 -11.73
CA LEU A 114 -18.90 -16.18 -11.00
C LEU A 114 -19.19 -17.68 -11.05
N ARG A 115 -19.20 -18.34 -9.89
CA ARG A 115 -19.76 -19.69 -9.80
C ARG A 115 -21.25 -19.55 -10.09
N GLU A 116 -21.69 -20.02 -11.25
CA GLU A 116 -23.10 -20.23 -11.53
C GLU A 116 -23.67 -21.17 -10.48
N ARG A 117 -24.42 -20.64 -9.50
CA ARG A 117 -25.29 -21.45 -8.67
C ARG A 117 -26.43 -21.91 -9.59
N ARG A 118 -26.24 -23.05 -10.25
CA ARG A 118 -27.32 -23.74 -10.95
C ARG A 118 -28.48 -23.86 -9.96
N GLY A 119 -29.61 -23.23 -10.27
CA GLY A 119 -30.84 -23.40 -9.52
C GLY A 119 -31.16 -24.89 -9.42
N GLY A 120 -31.19 -25.41 -8.20
CA GLY A 120 -31.82 -26.65 -7.81
C GLY A 120 -32.32 -26.40 -6.38
N GLN A 121 -33.61 -26.43 -6.09
CA GLN A 121 -34.42 -27.65 -6.10
C GLN A 121 -33.66 -28.78 -5.37
N ALA A 122 -33.56 -28.66 -4.04
CA ALA A 122 -33.42 -29.77 -3.08
C ALA A 122 -33.38 -29.20 -1.65
N ASP A 123 -34.55 -29.06 -1.00
CA ASP A 123 -34.76 -29.32 0.44
C ASP A 123 -36.23 -29.04 0.87
N SER A 124 -37.20 -29.58 0.12
CA SER A 124 -38.61 -29.56 0.55
C SER A 124 -39.29 -30.93 0.43
N ALA A 125 -38.56 -32.00 0.21
CA ALA A 125 -39.11 -33.35 0.21
C ALA A 125 -38.05 -34.30 0.75
N ASP A 126 -38.47 -35.13 1.70
CA ASP A 126 -37.75 -36.27 2.26
C ASP A 126 -36.71 -35.97 3.36
N GLN A 127 -37.21 -35.80 4.59
CA GLN A 127 -36.57 -36.43 5.75
C GLN A 127 -37.58 -37.37 6.42
N PRO A 128 -37.38 -38.70 6.39
CA PRO A 128 -37.93 -39.61 7.39
C PRO A 128 -37.21 -39.50 8.73
#